data_AF-A0A8T4FQZ9-F1
#
_entry.id   AF-A0A8T4FQZ9-F1
#
_cell.length_a   1.000
_cell.length_b   1.000
_cell.length_c   1.000
_cell.angle_alpha   90.00
_cell.angle_beta   90.00
_cell.angle_gamma   90.00
#
_symmetry.space_group_name_H-M   'P 1'
#
loop_
_entity.id
_entity.type
_entity.pdbx_description
1 polymer ?
#
loop_
_entity_poly.entity_id
_entity_poly.type
_entity_poly.pdbx_seq_one_letter_code
_entity_poly.pdbx_strand_id
1 'polypeptide(L)'
;MGLFDNIKKAVNDVASSASSSGNKSVDIVFPDIGTLEEFKALPQAALSTPFDTAAMTVLALCFYPQDKNLCFDMLNFLKGPESLSEYEKTFIND
;
A
#
# COMPACT_ATOMS: atom_id res chain seq x y z
N MET A 1 27.78 38.99 13.77
CA MET A 1 27.50 37.67 13.18
C MET A 1 26.95 37.91 11.77
N GLY A 2 27.66 37.45 10.74
CA GLY A 2 27.53 37.95 9.38
C GLY A 2 26.47 37.24 8.54
N LEU A 3 25.99 37.95 7.51
CA LEU A 3 25.09 37.52 6.43
C LEU A 3 25.45 36.15 5.82
N PHE A 4 26.74 35.78 5.80
CA PHE A 4 27.21 34.47 5.30
C PHE A 4 26.80 33.27 6.16
N ASP A 5 26.46 33.47 7.44
CA ASP A 5 26.03 32.41 8.36
C ASP A 5 24.61 31.91 8.02
N ASN A 6 23.73 32.84 7.65
CA ASN A 6 22.36 32.53 7.21
C ASN A 6 22.32 31.73 5.90
N ILE A 7 23.25 32.03 4.97
CA ILE A 7 23.36 31.29 3.70
C ILE A 7 23.85 29.86 3.96
N LYS A 8 24.78 29.68 4.90
CA LYS A 8 25.31 28.37 5.28
C LYS A 8 24.25 27.51 5.98
N LYS A 9 23.36 28.12 6.77
CA LYS A 9 22.21 27.44 7.35
C LYS A 9 21.18 27.03 6.29
N ALA A 10 20.85 27.92 5.36
CA ALA A 10 19.90 27.65 4.28
C ALA A 10 20.36 26.53 3.31
N VAL A 11 21.65 26.49 2.95
CA VAL A 11 22.18 25.42 2.09
C VAL A 11 22.17 24.05 2.78
N ASN A 12 22.35 24.01 4.10
CA ASN A 12 22.31 22.76 4.87
C ASN A 12 20.87 22.24 5.05
N ASP A 13 19.89 23.14 5.21
CA ASP A 13 18.45 22.81 5.25
C ASP A 13 17.95 22.27 3.88
N VAL A 14 18.43 22.83 2.75
CA VAL A 14 18.10 22.33 1.40
C VAL A 14 18.76 20.98 1.11
N ALA A 15 20.02 20.79 1.51
CA ALA A 15 20.72 19.52 1.33
C ALA A 15 20.10 18.37 2.15
N SER A 16 19.54 18.68 3.33
CA SER A 16 18.86 17.71 4.20
C SER A 16 17.45 17.36 3.72
N SER A 17 16.79 18.27 3.00
CA SER A 17 15.45 18.05 2.43
C SER A 17 15.48 17.22 1.13
N ALA A 18 16.61 17.22 0.41
CA ALA A 18 16.81 16.42 -0.80
C ALA A 18 17.32 15.00 -0.53
N SER A 19 17.78 14.70 0.69
CA SER A 19 18.46 13.44 1.03
C SER A 19 17.67 12.48 1.93
N SER A 20 16.43 12.82 2.34
CA SER A 20 15.60 11.94 3.18
C SER A 20 14.52 11.13 2.45
N SER A 21 14.43 11.24 1.11
CA SER A 21 13.53 10.40 0.30
C SER A 21 14.28 9.20 -0.30
N GLY A 22 14.94 8.40 0.55
CA GLY A 22 15.46 7.10 0.14
C GLY A 22 14.32 6.10 -0.11
N ASN A 23 14.50 5.18 -1.07
CA ASN A 23 13.57 4.06 -1.25
C ASN A 23 13.51 3.22 0.03
N LYS A 24 12.31 3.01 0.55
CA LYS A 24 12.05 2.16 1.72
C LYS A 24 11.54 0.81 1.24
N SER A 25 12.09 -0.26 1.78
CA SER A 25 11.65 -1.64 1.52
C SER A 25 11.21 -2.27 2.83
N VAL A 26 10.12 -3.03 2.79
CA VAL A 26 9.53 -3.71 3.94
C VAL A 26 9.18 -5.12 3.52
N ASP A 27 9.59 -6.10 4.33
CA ASP A 27 9.22 -7.49 4.15
C ASP A 27 7.98 -7.80 4.97
N ILE A 28 6.94 -8.32 4.31
CA ILE A 28 5.65 -8.67 4.92
C ILE A 28 5.36 -10.12 4.55
N VAL A 29 5.13 -10.96 5.56
CA VAL A 29 4.83 -12.39 5.40
C VAL A 29 3.40 -12.64 5.80
N PHE A 30 2.65 -13.28 4.90
CA PHE A 30 1.27 -13.69 5.15
C PHE A 30 1.19 -15.17 5.49
N PRO A 31 0.37 -15.56 6.47
CA PRO A 31 -0.03 -16.95 6.63
C PRO A 31 -0.93 -17.38 5.47
N ASP A 32 -1.06 -18.70 5.28
CA ASP A 32 -2.03 -19.25 4.34
C ASP A 32 -3.45 -18.95 4.86
N ILE A 33 -4.24 -18.24 4.06
CA ILE A 33 -5.60 -17.83 4.41
C ILE A 33 -6.54 -18.31 3.31
N GLY A 34 -7.76 -18.73 3.67
CA GLY A 34 -8.74 -19.26 2.73
C GLY A 34 -10.02 -18.44 2.64
N THR A 35 -10.22 -17.48 3.55
CA THR A 35 -11.49 -16.76 3.68
C THR A 35 -11.32 -15.25 3.84
N LEU A 36 -12.38 -14.51 3.52
CA LEU A 36 -12.43 -13.05 3.66
C LEU A 36 -12.38 -12.58 5.13
N GLU A 37 -12.89 -13.38 6.06
CA GLU A 37 -12.81 -13.10 7.50
C GLU A 37 -11.35 -13.14 7.98
N GLU A 38 -10.60 -14.15 7.57
CA GLU A 38 -9.16 -14.26 7.88
C GLU A 38 -8.36 -13.12 7.26
N PHE A 39 -8.72 -12.69 6.04
CA PHE A 39 -8.12 -11.54 5.39
C PHE A 39 -8.31 -10.24 6.19
N LYS A 40 -9.50 -10.03 6.75
CA LYS A 40 -9.81 -8.87 7.61
C LYS A 40 -9.17 -8.96 9.00
N ALA A 41 -8.92 -10.17 9.48
CA ALA A 41 -8.30 -10.41 10.79
C ALA A 41 -6.78 -10.17 10.78
N LEU A 42 -6.15 -10.05 9.60
CA LEU A 42 -4.73 -9.77 9.47
C LEU A 42 -4.36 -8.39 10.03
N PRO A 43 -3.19 -8.25 10.69
CA PRO A 43 -2.77 -6.97 11.26
C PRO A 43 -2.59 -5.87 10.20
N GLN A 44 -2.30 -6.23 8.95
CA GLN A 44 -2.14 -5.30 7.83
C GLN A 44 -3.49 -4.76 7.33
N ALA A 45 -4.63 -5.35 7.73
CA ALA A 45 -5.97 -4.85 7.38
C ALA A 45 -6.30 -3.52 8.09
N ALA A 46 -5.44 -3.06 9.00
CA ALA A 46 -5.51 -1.71 9.55
C ALA A 46 -5.23 -0.61 8.51
N LEU A 47 -4.61 -0.95 7.36
CA LEU A 47 -4.30 -0.02 6.25
C LEU A 47 -3.59 1.27 6.72
N SER A 48 -2.82 1.17 7.79
CA SER A 48 -2.21 2.35 8.43
C SER A 48 -1.02 2.88 7.66
N THR A 49 -0.36 2.05 6.85
CA THR A 49 0.77 2.43 6.00
C THR A 49 0.48 2.09 4.53
N PRO A 50 1.07 2.84 3.57
CA PRO A 50 0.92 2.49 2.15
C PRO A 50 1.49 1.12 1.81
N PHE A 51 2.48 0.62 2.58
CA PHE A 51 3.02 -0.73 2.41
C PHE A 51 1.99 -1.79 2.78
N ASP A 52 1.23 -1.60 3.85
CA ASP A 52 0.17 -2.52 4.26
C ASP A 52 -0.92 -2.60 3.18
N THR A 53 -1.35 -1.44 2.66
CA THR A 53 -2.33 -1.37 1.58
C THR A 53 -1.85 -2.06 0.31
N ALA A 54 -0.59 -1.83 -0.09
CA ALA A 54 -0.01 -2.48 -1.25
C ALA A 54 0.09 -4.00 -1.05
N ALA A 55 0.55 -4.45 0.11
CA ALA A 55 0.71 -5.86 0.42
C ALA A 55 -0.64 -6.59 0.46
N MET A 56 -1.67 -5.98 1.06
CA MET A 56 -3.05 -6.47 1.04
C MET A 56 -3.62 -6.57 -0.37
N THR A 57 -3.33 -5.59 -1.24
CA THR A 57 -3.79 -5.60 -2.64
C THR A 57 -3.13 -6.74 -3.41
N VAL A 58 -1.81 -6.93 -3.25
CA VAL A 58 -1.08 -8.05 -3.88
C VAL A 58 -1.60 -9.39 -3.36
N LEU A 59 -1.89 -9.50 -2.07
CA LEU A 59 -2.47 -10.70 -1.46
C LEU A 59 -3.83 -11.02 -2.10
N ALA A 60 -4.74 -10.05 -2.21
CA ALA A 60 -6.04 -10.23 -2.85
C ALA A 60 -5.92 -10.69 -4.31
N LEU A 61 -4.99 -10.11 -5.07
CA LEU A 61 -4.72 -10.51 -6.46
C LEU A 61 -4.14 -11.93 -6.56
N CYS A 62 -3.43 -12.42 -5.54
CA CYS A 62 -2.93 -13.80 -5.50
C CYS A 62 -4.07 -14.83 -5.43
N PHE A 63 -5.23 -14.45 -4.89
CA PHE A 63 -6.42 -15.30 -4.88
C PHE A 63 -7.18 -15.31 -6.21
N TYR A 64 -6.91 -14.37 -7.12
CA TYR A 64 -7.61 -14.29 -8.41
C TYR A 64 -7.66 -15.59 -9.22
N PRO A 65 -6.54 -16.34 -9.41
CA PRO A 65 -6.57 -17.62 -10.14
C PRO A 65 -7.30 -18.75 -9.39
N GLN A 66 -7.42 -18.66 -8.06
CA GLN A 66 -8.10 -19.67 -7.25
C GLN A 66 -9.60 -19.38 -7.21
N ASP A 67 -9.98 -18.15 -6.89
CA ASP A 67 -11.36 -17.76 -6.67
C ASP A 67 -11.58 -16.27 -6.95
N LYS A 68 -12.10 -15.97 -8.16
CA LYS A 68 -12.29 -14.60 -8.65
C LYS A 68 -13.27 -13.79 -7.79
N ASN A 69 -14.31 -14.44 -7.27
CA ASN A 69 -15.34 -13.76 -6.47
C ASN A 69 -14.75 -13.28 -5.14
N LEU A 70 -14.03 -14.16 -4.45
CA LEU A 70 -13.34 -13.84 -3.21
C LEU A 70 -12.27 -12.76 -3.42
N CYS A 71 -11.53 -12.79 -4.53
CA CYS A 71 -10.61 -11.71 -4.90
C CYS A 71 -11.36 -10.36 -5.03
N PHE A 72 -12.48 -10.31 -5.75
CA PHE A 72 -13.26 -9.08 -5.87
C PHE A 72 -13.83 -8.62 -4.53
N ASP A 73 -14.26 -9.52 -3.66
CA ASP A 73 -14.75 -9.16 -2.32
C ASP A 73 -13.63 -8.59 -1.43
N MET A 74 -12.41 -9.15 -1.51
CA MET A 74 -11.22 -8.60 -0.85
C MET A 74 -10.87 -7.21 -1.39
N LEU A 75 -10.87 -7.02 -2.71
CA LEU A 75 -10.59 -5.72 -3.32
C LEU A 75 -11.66 -4.67 -3.00
N ASN A 76 -12.94 -5.08 -2.94
CA ASN A 76 -14.03 -4.23 -2.49
C ASN A 76 -13.82 -3.78 -1.03
N PHE A 77 -13.37 -4.69 -0.16
CA PHE A 77 -13.03 -4.33 1.21
C PHE A 77 -11.90 -3.29 1.27
N LEU A 78 -10.86 -3.42 0.44
CA LEU A 78 -9.75 -2.46 0.37
C LEU A 78 -10.18 -1.10 -0.21
N LYS A 79 -11.12 -1.10 -1.17
CA LYS A 79 -11.66 0.12 -1.79
C LYS A 79 -12.64 0.87 -0.86
N GLY A 80 -13.22 0.17 0.11
CA GLY A 80 -14.06 0.75 1.16
C GLY A 80 -15.53 0.87 0.75
N PRO A 81 -16.15 2.06 0.80
CA PRO A 81 -17.59 2.21 0.55
C PRO A 81 -17.99 2.05 -0.92
N GLU A 82 -17.04 2.23 -1.85
CA GLU A 82 -17.29 2.08 -3.28
C GLU A 82 -16.84 0.70 -3.74
N SER A 83 -17.78 -0.09 -4.27
CA SER A 83 -17.45 -1.38 -4.88
C SER A 83 -16.78 -1.18 -6.25
N LEU A 84 -16.01 -2.19 -6.69
CA LEU A 84 -15.39 -2.23 -8.00
C LEU A 84 -16.42 -2.12 -9.13
N SER A 85 -16.15 -1.20 -10.05
CA SER A 85 -16.89 -1.05 -11.30
C SER A 85 -16.68 -2.27 -12.19
N GLU A 86 -17.63 -2.55 -13.08
CA GLU A 86 -17.49 -3.58 -14.11
C GLU A 86 -16.28 -3.35 -15.02
N TYR A 87 -15.89 -2.08 -15.24
CA TYR A 87 -14.69 -1.74 -15.97
C TYR A 87 -13.42 -2.23 -15.27
N GLU A 88 -13.32 -2.01 -13.96
CA GLU A 88 -12.16 -2.43 -13.15
C GLU A 88 -12.07 -3.96 -13.07
N LYS A 89 -13.22 -4.64 -12.95
CA LYS A 89 -13.26 -6.12 -13.00
C LYS A 89 -12.80 -6.67 -14.34
N THR A 90 -13.14 -5.99 -15.43
CA THR A 90 -12.69 -6.38 -16.79
C THR A 90 -11.19 -6.15 -16.94
N PHE A 91 -10.67 -5.02 -16.46
CA PHE A 91 -9.24 -4.73 -16.46
C PHE A 91 -8.42 -5.77 -15.67
N ILE A 92 -8.94 -6.28 -14.55
CA ILE A 92 -8.28 -7.35 -13.77
C ILE A 92 -8.33 -8.70 -14.50
N ASN A 93 -9.27 -8.89 -15.44
CA ASN A 93 -9.44 -10.12 -16.20
C ASN A 93 -8.68 -10.15 -17.53
N ASP A 94 -8.19 -8.99 -18.00
CA ASP A 94 -7.36 -8.83 -19.20
C ASP A 94 -5.87 -8.90 -18.84
#